data_AF-A0A328SD83-F1
#
_entry.id   AF-A0A328SD83-F1
#
_cell.length_a   1.000
_cell.length_b   1.000
_cell.length_c   1.000
_cell.angle_alpha   90.00
_cell.angle_beta   90.00
_cell.angle_gamma   90.00
#
_symmetry.space_group_name_H-M   'P 1'
#
loop_
_entity.id
_entity.type
_entity.pdbx_description
1 polymer ?
#
loop_
_entity_poly.entity_id
_entity_poly.type
_entity_poly.pdbx_seq_one_letter_code
_entity_poly.pdbx_strand_id
1 'polypeptide(L)'
;MIYATYMGYDEIAHHSGIRDFDSLYSLRQIDRQFEIIQNAVKDSRREYKIIVLSDHGQSNGPTFKQKYKKSLNELVEENLPRNVNVHSILHSNDDHFREAFHIKPYAELNKQKLDEKRRHIREQIKNEIRSHNILDDNQDNTTTTLSNQEGDMKTLEKLRNKIHFLNSSEPIIDRLKTINEDYELYFDLDDEVKSDEDIHSIVLASGNLGLIYFTNWSGRMTYEQIEDAFPNLINTLKNHPGIGFIMLKSFIYGTIVLSDDNIYYMDEDYFEGENFLEKYGKNITDHLRRTDSFKYVPDILVNSTYDMENDEVYAFEELIGSHGGVGGTQQKPFIVYPNTWNLDEEIVGAENVHKFFKRNIL
;
A
#
# COMPACT_ATOMS: atom_id res chain seq x y z
N MET A 1 -9.76 -28.11 16.74
CA MET A 1 -10.14 -26.69 16.67
C MET A 1 -11.28 -26.57 15.68
N ILE A 2 -12.35 -25.86 16.03
CA ILE A 2 -13.44 -25.53 15.11
C ILE A 2 -13.33 -24.02 14.88
N TYR A 3 -13.33 -23.59 13.63
CA TYR A 3 -13.29 -22.18 13.24
C TYR A 3 -14.54 -21.87 12.43
N ALA A 4 -15.23 -20.80 12.79
CA ALA A 4 -16.45 -20.35 12.12
C ALA A 4 -16.40 -18.81 12.04
N THR A 5 -16.78 -18.29 10.87
CA THR A 5 -16.80 -16.84 10.60
C THR A 5 -18.25 -16.37 10.50
N TYR A 6 -18.55 -15.22 11.08
CA TYR A 6 -19.86 -14.57 11.04
C TYR A 6 -19.75 -13.21 10.36
N MET A 7 -20.05 -13.14 9.06
CA MET A 7 -19.88 -11.93 8.23
C MET A 7 -21.06 -10.96 8.30
N GLY A 8 -22.20 -11.38 8.87
CA GLY A 8 -23.47 -10.68 8.65
C GLY A 8 -23.52 -9.25 9.17
N TYR A 9 -22.78 -8.87 10.21
CA TYR A 9 -22.72 -7.46 10.63
C TYR A 9 -21.92 -6.63 9.63
N ASP A 10 -20.77 -7.15 9.21
CA ASP A 10 -19.81 -6.48 8.34
C ASP A 10 -20.41 -6.17 6.95
N GLU A 11 -20.97 -7.19 6.31
CA GLU A 11 -21.63 -7.05 4.99
C GLU A 11 -22.77 -6.03 5.02
N ILE A 12 -23.62 -6.08 6.06
CA ILE A 12 -24.78 -5.18 6.15
C ILE A 12 -24.35 -3.76 6.51
N ALA A 13 -23.39 -3.62 7.43
CA ALA A 13 -22.92 -2.32 7.87
C ALA A 13 -22.19 -1.54 6.76
N HIS A 14 -21.58 -2.24 5.79
CA HIS A 14 -21.06 -1.60 4.58
C HIS A 14 -22.12 -0.86 3.76
N HIS A 15 -23.32 -1.45 3.62
CA HIS A 15 -24.38 -0.90 2.77
C HIS A 15 -25.36 0.01 3.51
N SER A 16 -25.68 -0.32 4.76
CA SER A 16 -26.66 0.42 5.57
C SER A 16 -25.98 1.45 6.47
N GLY A 17 -24.80 1.13 7.01
CA GLY A 17 -24.08 1.95 7.98
C GLY A 17 -23.94 1.27 9.34
N ILE A 18 -22.91 1.68 10.09
CA ILE A 18 -22.43 0.94 11.28
C ILE A 18 -23.40 0.94 12.48
N ARG A 19 -24.36 1.87 12.51
CA ARG A 19 -25.36 2.03 13.59
C ARG A 19 -26.80 1.84 13.13
N ASP A 20 -26.98 1.41 11.88
CA ASP A 20 -28.31 1.21 11.32
C ASP A 20 -29.02 0.02 11.95
N PHE A 21 -30.36 0.06 11.91
CA PHE A 21 -31.20 -0.97 12.49
C PHE A 21 -30.86 -2.35 11.95
N ASP A 22 -30.66 -2.48 10.63
CA ASP A 22 -30.37 -3.76 9.98
C ASP A 22 -29.00 -4.32 10.41
N SER A 23 -27.98 -3.46 10.49
CA SER A 23 -26.65 -3.82 10.99
C SER A 23 -26.73 -4.32 12.45
N LEU A 24 -27.38 -3.56 13.32
CA LEU A 24 -27.55 -3.94 14.73
C LEU A 24 -28.46 -5.18 14.91
N TYR A 25 -29.44 -5.35 14.04
CA TYR A 25 -30.28 -6.54 14.01
C TYR A 25 -29.46 -7.79 13.66
N SER A 26 -28.59 -7.68 12.66
CA SER A 26 -27.66 -8.74 12.27
C SER A 26 -26.73 -9.11 13.43
N LEU A 27 -26.16 -8.12 14.11
CA LEU A 27 -25.32 -8.35 15.29
C LEU A 27 -26.07 -9.10 16.42
N ARG A 28 -27.35 -8.77 16.65
CA ARG A 28 -28.20 -9.52 17.60
C ARG A 28 -28.48 -10.95 17.14
N GLN A 29 -28.54 -11.22 15.84
CA GLN A 29 -28.67 -12.60 15.35
C GLN A 29 -27.37 -13.39 15.58
N ILE A 30 -26.20 -12.77 15.37
CA ILE A 30 -24.90 -13.37 15.67
C ILE A 30 -24.81 -13.71 17.17
N ASP A 31 -25.20 -12.79 18.06
CA ASP A 31 -25.23 -13.02 19.51
C ASP A 31 -26.11 -14.24 19.89
N ARG A 32 -27.29 -14.39 19.26
CA ARG A 32 -28.13 -15.59 19.43
C ARG A 32 -27.43 -16.88 18.98
N GLN A 33 -26.59 -16.83 17.94
CA GLN A 33 -25.80 -18.00 17.54
C GLN A 33 -24.78 -18.38 18.61
N PHE A 34 -24.16 -17.39 19.27
CA PHE A 34 -23.27 -17.65 20.40
C PHE A 34 -24.01 -18.27 21.59
N GLU A 35 -25.23 -17.83 21.90
CA GLU A 35 -26.06 -18.45 22.94
C GLU A 35 -26.35 -19.93 22.62
N ILE A 36 -26.71 -20.24 21.36
CA ILE A 36 -26.95 -21.62 20.91
C ILE A 36 -25.69 -22.48 21.09
N ILE A 37 -24.53 -21.98 20.68
CA ILE A 37 -23.25 -22.69 20.84
C ILE A 37 -22.91 -22.91 22.31
N GLN A 38 -23.05 -21.87 23.15
CA GLN A 38 -22.81 -21.97 24.59
C GLN A 38 -23.69 -23.03 25.25
N ASN A 39 -24.97 -23.11 24.86
CA ASN A 39 -25.88 -24.13 25.37
C ASN A 39 -25.49 -25.54 24.89
N ALA A 40 -25.14 -25.70 23.60
CA ALA A 40 -24.68 -26.98 23.07
C ALA A 40 -23.39 -27.48 23.73
N VAL A 41 -22.48 -26.58 24.12
CA VAL A 41 -21.25 -26.94 24.84
C VAL A 41 -21.55 -27.52 26.21
N LYS A 42 -22.56 -27.02 26.94
CA LYS A 42 -22.95 -27.52 28.27
C LYS A 42 -23.37 -28.99 28.24
N ASP A 43 -24.01 -29.42 27.15
CA ASP A 43 -24.48 -30.80 26.96
C ASP A 43 -23.45 -31.71 26.27
N SER A 44 -22.31 -31.16 25.87
CA SER A 44 -21.30 -31.90 25.11
C SER A 44 -20.39 -32.74 26.00
N ARG A 45 -19.97 -33.91 25.51
CA ARG A 45 -19.02 -34.80 26.24
C ARG A 45 -17.58 -34.28 26.26
N ARG A 46 -17.24 -33.28 25.44
CA ARG A 46 -15.90 -32.72 25.31
C ARG A 46 -15.90 -31.32 25.90
N GLU A 47 -14.89 -30.96 26.65
CA GLU A 47 -14.73 -29.58 27.11
C GLU A 47 -14.34 -28.68 25.93
N TYR A 48 -15.16 -27.66 25.65
CA TYR A 48 -14.86 -26.65 24.65
C TYR A 48 -14.64 -25.29 25.33
N LYS A 49 -13.57 -24.61 24.94
CA LYS A 49 -13.35 -23.18 25.22
C LYS A 49 -13.87 -22.38 24.03
N ILE A 50 -14.72 -21.39 24.29
CA ILE A 50 -15.24 -20.49 23.26
C ILE A 50 -14.38 -19.22 23.25
N ILE A 51 -13.96 -18.82 22.06
CA ILE A 51 -13.21 -17.59 21.81
C ILE A 51 -13.98 -16.85 20.74
N VAL A 52 -14.20 -15.56 20.96
CA VAL A 52 -14.84 -14.66 19.99
C VAL A 52 -13.84 -13.57 19.67
N LEU A 53 -13.66 -13.25 18.40
CA LEU A 53 -12.78 -12.17 17.98
C LEU A 53 -13.42 -11.38 16.84
N SER A 54 -13.09 -10.09 16.79
CA SER A 54 -13.26 -9.22 15.64
C SER A 54 -11.89 -8.67 15.32
N ASP A 55 -11.44 -8.86 14.09
CA ASP A 55 -10.16 -8.40 13.56
C ASP A 55 -10.15 -6.90 13.24
N HIS A 56 -11.34 -6.32 13.01
CA HIS A 56 -11.54 -4.88 12.90
C HIS A 56 -12.93 -4.47 13.44
N GLY A 57 -13.15 -3.16 13.56
CA GLY A 57 -14.48 -2.56 13.57
C GLY A 57 -14.86 -2.07 12.16
N GLN A 58 -15.82 -1.15 12.08
CA GLN A 58 -16.07 -0.36 10.86
C GLN A 58 -16.18 1.12 11.21
N SER A 59 -15.77 1.98 10.28
CA SER A 59 -15.94 3.43 10.36
C SER A 59 -17.07 3.87 9.44
N ASN A 60 -17.72 4.99 9.78
CA ASN A 60 -18.77 5.60 8.95
C ASN A 60 -18.22 6.82 8.20
N GLY A 61 -18.97 7.29 7.23
CA GLY A 61 -18.74 8.59 6.61
C GLY A 61 -19.28 8.64 5.17
N PRO A 62 -19.37 9.84 4.58
CA PRO A 62 -19.64 9.95 3.16
C PRO A 62 -18.50 9.33 2.35
N THR A 63 -18.83 8.74 1.21
CA THR A 63 -17.79 8.27 0.28
C THR A 63 -16.98 9.48 -0.22
N PHE A 64 -15.72 9.25 -0.58
CA PHE A 64 -14.84 10.25 -1.15
C PHE A 64 -15.49 10.93 -2.36
N LYS A 65 -16.17 10.16 -3.21
CA LYS A 65 -16.93 10.67 -4.35
C LYS A 65 -18.15 11.49 -3.94
N GLN A 66 -18.89 11.10 -2.90
CA GLN A 66 -20.01 11.90 -2.40
C GLN A 66 -19.54 13.25 -1.88
N LYS A 67 -18.41 13.27 -1.15
CA LYS A 67 -17.86 14.49 -0.52
C LYS A 67 -17.15 15.41 -1.51
N TYR A 68 -16.29 14.86 -2.37
CA TYR A 68 -15.42 15.63 -3.27
C TYR A 68 -15.83 15.58 -4.74
N LYS A 69 -16.96 14.93 -5.07
CA LYS A 69 -17.54 14.82 -6.43
C LYS A 69 -16.64 14.12 -7.45
N LYS A 70 -15.59 13.44 -6.99
CA LYS A 70 -14.64 12.66 -7.78
C LYS A 70 -14.25 11.40 -7.01
N SER A 71 -14.12 10.29 -7.70
CA SER A 71 -13.52 9.06 -7.19
C SER A 71 -11.99 9.20 -7.12
N LEU A 72 -11.33 8.31 -6.36
CA LEU A 72 -9.86 8.25 -6.36
C LEU A 72 -9.33 7.94 -7.76
N ASN A 73 -10.02 7.08 -8.52
CA ASN A 73 -9.65 6.74 -9.89
C ASN A 73 -9.64 7.97 -10.80
N GLU A 74 -10.73 8.75 -10.80
CA GLU A 74 -10.83 9.99 -11.59
C GLU A 74 -9.76 11.00 -11.17
N LEU A 75 -9.48 11.11 -9.86
CA LEU A 75 -8.42 12.01 -9.36
C LEU A 75 -7.04 11.59 -9.88
N VAL A 76 -6.74 10.29 -9.92
CA VAL A 76 -5.47 9.77 -10.46
C VAL A 76 -5.43 9.99 -11.97
N GLU A 77 -6.47 9.60 -12.70
CA GLU A 77 -6.55 9.71 -14.16
C GLU A 77 -6.36 11.14 -14.68
N GLU A 78 -6.95 12.14 -14.02
CA GLU A 78 -6.78 13.55 -14.39
C GLU A 78 -5.33 14.07 -14.27
N ASN A 79 -4.50 13.40 -13.46
CA ASN A 79 -3.10 13.75 -13.26
C ASN A 79 -2.14 12.83 -14.02
N LEU A 80 -2.67 11.96 -14.89
CA LEU A 80 -1.88 11.11 -15.77
C LEU A 80 -1.97 11.61 -17.22
N PRO A 81 -0.89 11.43 -18.02
CA PRO A 81 -0.93 11.68 -19.46
C PRO A 81 -2.05 10.89 -20.17
N ARG A 82 -2.57 11.42 -21.28
CA ARG A 82 -3.69 10.80 -22.02
C ARG A 82 -3.39 9.40 -22.59
N ASN A 83 -2.12 9.03 -22.70
CA ASN A 83 -1.68 7.71 -23.14
C ASN A 83 -1.51 6.70 -21.98
N VAL A 84 -1.92 7.08 -20.76
CA VAL A 84 -2.00 6.17 -19.63
C VAL A 84 -3.44 5.67 -19.47
N ASN A 85 -3.60 4.36 -19.59
CA ASN A 85 -4.86 3.66 -19.33
C ASN A 85 -4.95 3.32 -17.84
N VAL A 86 -5.95 3.87 -17.16
CA VAL A 86 -6.22 3.61 -15.74
C VAL A 86 -7.26 2.51 -15.58
N HIS A 87 -6.89 1.43 -14.89
CA HIS A 87 -7.80 0.33 -14.57
C HIS A 87 -8.21 0.42 -13.10
N SER A 88 -9.51 0.54 -12.85
CA SER A 88 -10.06 0.52 -11.49
C SER A 88 -10.54 -0.88 -11.10
N ILE A 89 -10.24 -1.27 -9.87
CA ILE A 89 -10.74 -2.51 -9.27
C ILE A 89 -11.28 -2.12 -7.88
N LEU A 90 -12.59 -2.27 -7.70
CA LEU A 90 -13.32 -1.88 -6.49
C LEU A 90 -13.77 -3.15 -5.76
N HIS A 91 -13.05 -3.66 -4.76
CA HIS A 91 -13.46 -4.89 -4.07
C HIS A 91 -13.01 -4.94 -2.61
N SER A 92 -13.95 -4.71 -1.67
CA SER A 92 -13.83 -5.16 -0.27
C SER A 92 -14.74 -6.34 0.08
N ASN A 93 -15.86 -6.55 -0.63
CA ASN A 93 -16.94 -7.43 -0.17
C ASN A 93 -17.19 -8.70 -1.00
N ASP A 94 -16.48 -8.88 -2.11
CA ASP A 94 -16.65 -10.08 -2.93
C ASP A 94 -15.45 -11.02 -2.77
N ASP A 95 -15.72 -12.21 -2.20
CA ASP A 95 -14.88 -13.42 -2.27
C ASP A 95 -14.69 -13.94 -3.73
N HIS A 96 -14.92 -13.09 -4.73
CA HIS A 96 -14.70 -13.34 -6.15
C HIS A 96 -13.29 -12.94 -6.62
N PHE A 97 -12.27 -13.11 -5.77
CA PHE A 97 -10.88 -13.18 -6.21
C PHE A 97 -10.67 -14.23 -7.33
N ARG A 98 -11.62 -15.16 -7.54
CA ARG A 98 -11.59 -16.20 -8.58
C ARG A 98 -12.21 -15.82 -9.92
N GLU A 99 -13.13 -14.87 -10.01
CA GLU A 99 -13.78 -14.53 -11.31
C GLU A 99 -12.97 -13.51 -12.14
N ALA A 100 -12.13 -12.70 -11.51
CA ALA A 100 -11.20 -11.79 -12.19
C ALA A 100 -10.03 -12.50 -12.90
N PHE A 101 -9.84 -13.83 -12.72
CA PHE A 101 -8.74 -14.60 -13.36
C PHE A 101 -9.04 -15.12 -14.77
N HIS A 102 -9.99 -14.53 -15.50
CA HIS A 102 -10.06 -14.66 -16.96
C HIS A 102 -8.91 -13.92 -17.70
N ILE A 103 -7.78 -13.64 -17.03
CA ILE A 103 -6.53 -13.09 -17.60
C ILE A 103 -5.64 -14.19 -18.23
N LYS A 104 -6.05 -15.48 -18.19
CA LYS A 104 -5.33 -16.57 -18.86
C LYS A 104 -5.04 -16.38 -20.37
N PRO A 105 -5.91 -15.77 -21.20
CA PRO A 105 -5.61 -15.59 -22.62
C PRO A 105 -4.53 -14.53 -22.90
N TYR A 106 -4.38 -13.53 -22.03
CA TYR A 106 -3.43 -12.42 -22.22
C TYR A 106 -1.99 -12.82 -21.90
N ALA A 107 -1.80 -13.74 -20.95
CA ALA A 107 -0.47 -14.22 -20.55
C ALA A 107 0.17 -15.17 -21.59
N GLU A 108 -0.62 -15.99 -22.29
CA GLU A 108 -0.11 -16.93 -23.31
C GLU A 108 0.29 -16.22 -24.61
N LEU A 109 -0.48 -15.20 -25.03
CA LEU A 109 -0.20 -14.45 -26.25
C LEU A 109 1.08 -13.61 -26.15
N ASN A 110 1.35 -13.05 -24.96
CA ASN A 110 2.55 -12.26 -24.72
C ASN A 110 3.81 -13.13 -24.58
N LYS A 111 3.69 -14.38 -24.13
CA LYS A 111 4.84 -15.30 -24.02
C LYS A 111 5.41 -15.68 -25.39
N GLN A 112 4.55 -15.94 -26.37
CA GLN A 112 4.99 -16.25 -27.75
C GLN A 112 5.67 -15.05 -28.42
N LYS A 113 5.11 -13.84 -28.24
CA LYS A 113 5.71 -12.59 -28.74
C LYS A 113 7.05 -12.29 -28.06
N LEU A 114 7.18 -12.57 -26.75
CA LEU A 114 8.43 -12.38 -26.00
C LEU A 114 9.53 -13.35 -26.46
N ASP A 115 9.18 -14.61 -26.74
CA ASP A 115 10.12 -15.65 -27.16
C ASP A 115 10.64 -15.40 -28.59
N GLU A 116 9.83 -14.83 -29.48
CA GLU A 116 10.25 -14.39 -30.81
C GLU A 116 11.17 -13.15 -30.75
N LYS A 117 10.80 -12.15 -29.95
CA LYS A 117 11.60 -10.92 -29.77
C LYS A 117 12.96 -11.22 -29.12
N ARG A 118 13.01 -12.14 -28.14
CA ARG A 118 14.26 -12.61 -27.52
C ARG A 118 15.17 -13.38 -28.47
N ARG A 119 14.60 -14.12 -29.41
CA ARG A 119 15.38 -14.85 -30.44
C ARG A 119 16.02 -13.86 -31.43
N HIS A 120 15.29 -12.82 -31.81
CA HIS A 120 15.78 -11.80 -32.74
C HIS A 120 16.90 -10.93 -32.14
N ILE A 121 16.74 -10.51 -30.88
CA ILE A 121 17.73 -9.71 -30.16
C ILE A 121 19.02 -10.52 -29.91
N ARG A 122 18.90 -11.82 -29.58
CA ARG A 122 20.08 -12.70 -29.41
C ARG A 122 20.88 -12.91 -30.70
N GLU A 123 20.20 -12.97 -31.85
CA GLU A 123 20.84 -13.07 -33.16
C GLU A 123 21.54 -11.75 -33.54
N GLN A 124 20.94 -10.59 -33.22
CA GLN A 124 21.54 -9.27 -33.45
C GLN A 124 22.80 -9.04 -32.59
N ILE A 125 22.71 -9.34 -31.29
CA ILE A 125 23.84 -9.20 -30.36
C ILE A 125 25.00 -10.15 -30.73
N LYS A 126 24.70 -11.39 -31.18
CA LYS A 126 25.74 -12.32 -31.65
C LYS A 126 26.47 -11.81 -32.90
N ASN A 127 25.77 -11.09 -33.78
CA ASN A 127 26.35 -10.54 -34.99
C ASN A 127 27.17 -9.27 -34.70
N GLU A 128 26.75 -8.45 -33.73
CA GLU A 128 27.50 -7.26 -33.28
C GLU A 128 28.76 -7.62 -32.47
N ILE A 129 28.73 -8.66 -31.64
CA ILE A 129 29.92 -9.12 -30.91
C ILE A 129 30.97 -9.73 -31.86
N ARG A 130 30.53 -10.33 -32.98
CA ARG A 130 31.45 -10.83 -34.02
C ARG A 130 32.11 -9.71 -34.83
N SER A 131 31.46 -8.56 -34.99
CA SER A 131 32.04 -7.41 -35.68
C SER A 131 32.95 -6.55 -34.79
N HIS A 132 32.79 -6.60 -33.47
CA HIS A 132 33.56 -5.78 -32.51
C HIS A 132 34.83 -6.43 -31.94
N ASN A 133 35.12 -7.71 -32.23
CA ASN A 133 36.32 -8.40 -31.73
C ASN A 133 37.57 -8.26 -32.65
N ILE A 134 37.67 -7.16 -33.38
CA ILE A 134 38.94 -6.73 -33.99
C ILE A 134 39.17 -5.29 -33.54
N LEU A 135 39.87 -5.13 -32.40
CA LEU A 135 40.85 -4.07 -32.07
C LEU A 135 41.03 -3.94 -30.54
N ASP A 136 42.20 -4.45 -30.10
CA ASP A 136 43.09 -4.03 -29.00
C ASP A 136 42.60 -3.79 -27.55
N ASP A 137 42.99 -4.76 -26.70
CA ASP A 137 43.92 -4.69 -25.55
C ASP A 137 44.21 -3.35 -24.83
N ASN A 138 44.19 -3.48 -23.49
CA ASN A 138 44.79 -2.64 -22.42
C ASN A 138 43.98 -1.41 -21.93
N GLN A 139 43.32 -1.58 -20.78
CA GLN A 139 43.73 -0.95 -19.51
C GLN A 139 42.81 -1.36 -18.35
N ASP A 140 43.43 -1.74 -17.24
CA ASP A 140 42.82 -1.91 -15.93
C ASP A 140 42.07 -0.63 -15.49
N ASN A 141 40.81 -0.78 -15.11
CA ASN A 141 40.16 0.06 -14.10
C ASN A 141 39.15 -0.80 -13.34
N THR A 142 39.47 -1.06 -12.08
CA THR A 142 38.63 -1.72 -11.08
C THR A 142 37.24 -1.07 -11.00
N THR A 143 36.23 -1.79 -11.50
CA THR A 143 34.82 -1.47 -11.32
C THR A 143 34.44 -1.65 -9.85
N THR A 144 34.17 -0.55 -9.16
CA THR A 144 33.56 -0.60 -7.82
C THR A 144 32.06 -0.59 -8.03
N THR A 145 31.46 -1.77 -8.00
CA THR A 145 30.01 -1.95 -7.84
C THR A 145 29.59 -1.36 -6.51
N LEU A 146 28.48 -0.61 -6.45
CA LEU A 146 27.88 -0.13 -5.19
C LEU A 146 27.48 -1.34 -4.34
N SER A 147 28.43 -1.80 -3.52
CA SER A 147 28.23 -2.80 -2.50
C SER A 147 28.36 -2.10 -1.15
N ASN A 148 27.25 -1.98 -0.43
CA ASN A 148 27.12 -1.67 1.00
C ASN A 148 28.43 -1.27 1.72
N GLN A 149 28.84 0.00 1.67
CA GLN A 149 29.93 0.54 2.49
C GLN A 149 29.56 1.92 3.09
N GLU A 150 30.12 2.22 4.27
CA GLU A 150 29.93 3.44 5.09
C GLU A 150 30.15 4.78 4.34
N GLY A 151 30.73 4.77 3.14
CA GLY A 151 30.91 5.94 2.29
C GLY A 151 29.59 6.48 1.71
N ASP A 152 28.65 5.59 1.36
CA ASP A 152 27.39 5.95 0.70
C ASP A 152 26.43 6.66 1.66
N MET A 153 26.40 6.24 2.93
CA MET A 153 25.58 6.86 3.98
C MET A 153 26.00 8.30 4.28
N LYS A 154 27.30 8.60 4.29
CA LYS A 154 27.79 9.98 4.50
C LYS A 154 27.45 10.90 3.34
N THR A 155 27.31 10.37 2.13
CA THR A 155 26.94 11.15 0.95
C THR A 155 25.43 11.41 0.94
N LEU A 156 24.60 10.40 1.25
CA LEU A 156 23.15 10.57 1.44
C LEU A 156 22.82 11.53 2.58
N GLU A 157 23.51 11.44 3.71
CA GLU A 157 23.34 12.35 4.86
C GLU A 157 23.72 13.81 4.50
N LYS A 158 24.72 14.02 3.63
CA LYS A 158 25.04 15.35 3.09
C LYS A 158 23.97 15.87 2.11
N LEU A 159 23.36 15.02 1.29
CA LEU A 159 22.22 15.40 0.44
C LEU A 159 21.02 15.84 1.28
N ARG A 160 20.62 14.99 2.25
CA ARG A 160 19.46 15.23 3.13
C ARG A 160 19.54 16.59 3.83
N ASN A 161 20.71 16.94 4.35
CA ASN A 161 20.94 18.20 5.06
C ASN A 161 20.99 19.45 4.16
N LYS A 162 21.14 19.30 2.84
CA LYS A 162 21.37 20.44 1.93
C LYS A 162 20.18 20.74 1.02
N ILE A 163 19.23 19.81 0.86
CA ILE A 163 18.15 20.01 -0.11
C ILE A 163 16.76 19.88 0.52
N HIS A 164 16.05 21.01 0.63
CA HIS A 164 14.58 21.03 0.71
C HIS A 164 13.99 20.65 -0.66
N PHE A 165 14.04 19.37 -1.00
CA PHE A 165 13.76 18.86 -2.34
C PHE A 165 12.28 18.82 -2.72
N LEU A 166 11.42 18.81 -1.72
CA LEU A 166 10.02 18.44 -1.88
C LEU A 166 9.13 19.61 -2.33
N ASN A 167 9.70 20.83 -2.43
CA ASN A 167 9.01 22.05 -2.83
C ASN A 167 9.77 22.79 -3.95
N SER A 168 9.82 22.24 -5.16
CA SER A 168 10.27 22.99 -6.35
C SER A 168 9.57 22.55 -7.63
N SER A 169 9.45 23.49 -8.58
CA SER A 169 8.76 23.33 -9.86
C SER A 169 9.60 22.70 -10.98
N GLU A 170 10.87 22.36 -10.70
CA GLU A 170 11.77 21.75 -11.67
C GLU A 170 11.72 20.21 -11.59
N PRO A 171 11.83 19.48 -12.71
CA PRO A 171 11.88 18.03 -12.72
C PRO A 171 12.97 17.50 -11.78
N ILE A 172 12.63 16.50 -10.98
CA ILE A 172 13.53 15.98 -9.95
C ILE A 172 14.80 15.37 -10.53
N ILE A 173 14.73 14.74 -11.71
CA ILE A 173 15.90 14.21 -12.41
C ILE A 173 16.91 15.30 -12.77
N ASP A 174 16.46 16.47 -13.23
CA ASP A 174 17.38 17.55 -13.60
C ASP A 174 18.02 18.20 -12.37
N ARG A 175 17.28 18.27 -11.26
CA ARG A 175 17.84 18.68 -9.97
C ARG A 175 18.84 17.64 -9.43
N LEU A 176 18.55 16.35 -9.58
CA LEU A 176 19.47 15.26 -9.20
C LEU A 176 20.73 15.24 -10.06
N LYS A 177 20.63 15.53 -11.37
CA LYS A 177 21.79 15.68 -12.25
C LYS A 177 22.69 16.85 -11.83
N THR A 178 22.10 17.98 -11.47
CA THR A 178 22.85 19.13 -10.94
C THR A 178 23.64 18.77 -9.68
N ILE A 179 23.07 17.95 -8.79
CA ILE A 179 23.78 17.46 -7.60
C ILE A 179 24.79 16.39 -7.94
N ASN A 180 24.51 15.53 -8.92
CA ASN A 180 25.46 14.53 -9.38
C ASN A 180 26.75 15.20 -9.90
N GLU A 181 26.62 16.31 -10.64
CA GLU A 181 27.77 17.11 -11.08
C GLU A 181 28.61 17.66 -9.91
N ASP A 182 27.97 17.98 -8.78
CA ASP A 182 28.63 18.49 -7.58
C ASP A 182 29.27 17.40 -6.68
N TYR A 183 28.82 16.13 -6.78
CA TYR A 183 29.17 15.07 -5.82
C TYR A 183 29.56 13.70 -6.42
N GLU A 184 29.61 13.57 -7.75
CA GLU A 184 29.95 12.32 -8.47
C GLU A 184 29.14 11.09 -7.99
N LEU A 185 27.82 11.23 -7.94
CA LEU A 185 26.87 10.22 -7.46
C LEU A 185 26.30 9.34 -8.57
N TYR A 186 26.47 8.03 -8.48
CA TYR A 186 25.78 7.11 -9.38
C TYR A 186 24.39 6.76 -8.82
N PHE A 187 23.33 7.29 -9.46
CA PHE A 187 21.94 6.93 -9.16
C PHE A 187 21.53 5.79 -10.09
N ASP A 188 21.42 4.56 -9.54
CA ASP A 188 20.84 3.43 -10.27
C ASP A 188 19.31 3.46 -10.11
N LEU A 189 18.68 4.42 -10.82
CA LEU A 189 17.23 4.43 -10.99
C LEU A 189 16.93 3.31 -11.99
N ASP A 190 16.48 2.18 -11.48
CA ASP A 190 16.16 0.99 -12.27
C ASP A 190 14.93 1.29 -13.16
N ASP A 191 15.17 2.03 -14.25
CA ASP A 191 14.17 2.60 -15.15
C ASP A 191 13.79 1.62 -16.27
N GLU A 192 13.93 0.31 -16.03
CA GLU A 192 13.64 -0.70 -17.05
C GLU A 192 12.12 -0.78 -17.32
N VAL A 193 11.67 0.05 -18.26
CA VAL A 193 10.29 0.07 -18.75
C VAL A 193 10.04 -1.22 -19.56
N LYS A 194 9.07 -2.01 -19.11
CA LYS A 194 8.73 -3.33 -19.67
C LYS A 194 8.20 -3.27 -21.12
N SER A 195 7.66 -2.12 -21.59
CA SER A 195 7.17 -1.95 -22.99
C SER A 195 6.86 -0.49 -23.39
N ASP A 196 7.01 -0.17 -24.69
CA ASP A 196 6.54 1.07 -25.36
C ASP A 196 5.04 1.10 -25.72
N GLU A 197 4.26 0.06 -25.37
CA GLU A 197 2.79 0.07 -25.51
C GLU A 197 2.15 0.89 -24.37
N ASP A 198 0.86 1.26 -24.52
CA ASP A 198 0.11 2.12 -23.59
C ASP A 198 0.48 1.90 -22.12
N ILE A 199 0.73 2.98 -21.38
CA ILE A 199 1.10 2.90 -19.96
C ILE A 199 -0.15 2.47 -19.19
N HIS A 200 -0.03 1.54 -18.25
CA HIS A 200 -1.14 1.03 -17.47
C HIS A 200 -0.94 1.30 -15.99
N SER A 201 -1.89 2.04 -15.40
CA SER A 201 -2.01 2.18 -13.95
C SER A 201 -3.19 1.35 -13.43
N ILE A 202 -3.05 0.81 -12.23
CA ILE A 202 -4.11 0.11 -11.52
C ILE A 202 -4.40 0.89 -10.23
N VAL A 203 -5.66 1.29 -10.04
CA VAL A 203 -6.13 1.93 -8.82
C VAL A 203 -7.07 0.98 -8.10
N LEU A 204 -6.64 0.48 -6.94
CA LEU A 204 -7.46 -0.33 -6.05
C LEU A 204 -8.02 0.56 -4.94
N ALA A 205 -9.31 0.47 -4.68
CA ALA A 205 -9.93 1.05 -3.49
C ALA A 205 -10.36 -0.09 -2.56
N SER A 206 -10.14 0.09 -1.26
CA SER A 206 -10.62 -0.80 -0.20
C SER A 206 -10.95 0.04 1.04
N GLY A 207 -12.24 0.26 1.28
CA GLY A 207 -12.74 1.25 2.22
C GLY A 207 -12.08 2.61 2.00
N ASN A 208 -11.37 3.12 3.00
CA ASN A 208 -10.67 4.40 2.96
C ASN A 208 -9.17 4.30 2.63
N LEU A 209 -8.72 3.14 2.14
CA LEU A 209 -7.39 2.86 1.63
C LEU A 209 -7.42 2.78 0.10
N GLY A 210 -6.47 3.45 -0.55
CA GLY A 210 -6.22 3.41 -1.99
C GLY A 210 -4.82 2.88 -2.28
N LEU A 211 -4.69 2.04 -3.30
CA LEU A 211 -3.43 1.47 -3.74
C LEU A 211 -3.25 1.77 -5.23
N ILE A 212 -2.18 2.47 -5.59
CA ILE A 212 -1.87 2.84 -6.98
C ILE A 212 -0.63 2.07 -7.42
N TYR A 213 -0.75 1.36 -8.53
CA TYR A 213 0.33 0.60 -9.17
C TYR A 213 0.56 1.08 -10.60
N PHE A 214 1.82 1.19 -11.01
CA PHE A 214 2.27 1.46 -12.37
C PHE A 214 2.94 0.22 -12.93
N THR A 215 2.25 -0.46 -13.84
CA THR A 215 2.62 -1.83 -14.22
C THR A 215 3.74 -1.92 -15.28
N ASN A 216 4.07 -0.79 -15.91
CA ASN A 216 5.11 -0.71 -16.93
C ASN A 216 6.53 -0.73 -16.35
N TRP A 217 6.71 -0.53 -15.04
CA TRP A 217 8.04 -0.57 -14.41
C TRP A 217 8.38 -1.95 -13.88
N SER A 218 9.67 -2.29 -13.89
CA SER A 218 10.18 -3.60 -13.46
C SER A 218 9.93 -3.86 -11.96
N GLY A 219 10.07 -2.80 -11.15
CA GLY A 219 9.84 -2.79 -9.70
C GLY A 219 8.94 -1.63 -9.25
N ARG A 220 8.90 -1.42 -7.92
CA ARG A 220 8.16 -0.33 -7.29
C ARG A 220 8.83 1.00 -7.65
N MET A 221 8.07 1.92 -8.22
CA MET A 221 8.54 3.26 -8.55
C MET A 221 8.86 4.07 -7.29
N THR A 222 9.88 4.90 -7.40
CA THR A 222 10.27 5.87 -6.38
C THR A 222 9.54 7.21 -6.56
N TYR A 223 9.53 8.06 -5.54
CA TYR A 223 9.07 9.46 -5.56
C TYR A 223 9.65 10.18 -6.76
N GLU A 224 10.96 10.01 -6.95
CA GLU A 224 11.73 10.66 -8.00
C GLU A 224 11.23 10.22 -9.38
N GLN A 225 11.03 8.92 -9.60
CA GLN A 225 10.52 8.38 -10.86
C GLN A 225 9.07 8.77 -11.11
N ILE A 226 8.21 8.78 -10.09
CA ILE A 226 6.80 9.14 -10.22
C ILE A 226 6.65 10.62 -10.54
N GLU A 227 7.41 11.51 -9.89
CA GLU A 227 7.32 12.94 -10.14
C GLU A 227 7.82 13.31 -11.54
N ASP A 228 8.83 12.58 -12.05
CA ASP A 228 9.32 12.74 -13.43
C ASP A 228 8.31 12.22 -14.47
N ALA A 229 7.79 11.01 -14.27
CA ALA A 229 6.86 10.37 -15.20
C ALA A 229 5.47 11.03 -15.20
N PHE A 230 4.99 11.46 -14.03
CA PHE A 230 3.63 11.98 -13.80
C PHE A 230 3.66 13.28 -12.99
N PRO A 231 4.14 14.39 -13.58
CA PRO A 231 4.24 15.66 -12.88
C PRO A 231 2.90 16.08 -12.28
N ASN A 232 2.92 16.57 -11.04
CA ASN A 232 1.77 16.96 -10.23
C ASN A 232 0.94 15.84 -9.60
N LEU A 233 1.10 14.56 -9.96
CA LEU A 233 0.28 13.50 -9.34
C LEU A 233 0.48 13.47 -7.82
N ILE A 234 1.73 13.43 -7.37
CA ILE A 234 2.06 13.37 -5.93
C ILE A 234 1.60 14.66 -5.23
N ASN A 235 1.85 15.81 -5.84
CA ASN A 235 1.42 17.11 -5.31
C ASN A 235 -0.10 17.22 -5.20
N THR A 236 -0.86 16.74 -6.19
CA THR A 236 -2.32 16.73 -6.16
C THR A 236 -2.83 15.81 -5.05
N LEU A 237 -2.27 14.60 -4.91
CA LEU A 237 -2.71 13.64 -3.89
C LEU A 237 -2.39 14.13 -2.48
N LYS A 238 -1.15 14.59 -2.20
CA LYS A 238 -0.74 14.99 -0.85
C LYS A 238 -1.51 16.20 -0.31
N ASN A 239 -1.91 17.12 -1.18
CA ASN A 239 -2.60 18.36 -0.82
C ASN A 239 -4.13 18.26 -0.96
N HIS A 240 -4.67 17.11 -1.37
CA HIS A 240 -6.11 16.97 -1.56
C HIS A 240 -6.80 16.91 -0.19
N PRO A 241 -7.81 17.76 0.11
CA PRO A 241 -8.42 17.84 1.44
C PRO A 241 -9.15 16.57 1.90
N GLY A 242 -9.41 15.64 0.97
CA GLY A 242 -9.96 14.31 1.26
C GLY A 242 -8.92 13.22 1.50
N ILE A 243 -7.65 13.50 1.26
CA ILE A 243 -6.54 12.56 1.48
C ILE A 243 -5.85 12.98 2.78
N GLY A 244 -5.64 12.01 3.66
CA GLY A 244 -5.00 12.23 4.95
C GLY A 244 -3.49 12.15 4.83
N PHE A 245 -3.02 11.16 4.06
CA PHE A 245 -1.62 11.02 3.71
C PHE A 245 -1.43 10.09 2.51
N ILE A 246 -0.25 10.17 1.90
CA ILE A 246 0.25 9.18 0.94
C ILE A 246 1.60 8.62 1.41
N MET A 247 1.88 7.36 1.12
CA MET A 247 3.16 6.70 1.40
C MET A 247 3.77 6.17 0.11
N LEU A 248 5.06 6.41 -0.08
CA LEU A 248 5.80 6.09 -1.30
C LEU A 248 7.29 5.91 -0.99
N LYS A 249 8.01 5.17 -1.85
CA LYS A 249 9.45 4.96 -1.70
C LYS A 249 10.19 6.15 -2.28
N SER A 250 11.19 6.71 -1.61
CA SER A 250 12.16 7.63 -2.22
C SER A 250 13.53 6.96 -2.30
N PHE A 251 14.26 7.22 -3.38
CA PHE A 251 15.65 6.78 -3.51
C PHE A 251 16.56 7.47 -2.48
N ILE A 252 16.32 8.76 -2.22
CA ILE A 252 17.18 9.61 -1.39
C ILE A 252 16.85 9.44 0.10
N TYR A 253 15.57 9.42 0.42
CA TYR A 253 15.07 9.53 1.78
C TYR A 253 14.62 8.20 2.38
N GLY A 254 14.69 7.11 1.62
CA GLY A 254 14.02 5.88 2.00
C GLY A 254 12.51 6.05 1.89
N THR A 255 11.74 5.33 2.71
CA THR A 255 10.27 5.44 2.61
C THR A 255 9.80 6.74 3.27
N ILE A 256 8.96 7.49 2.56
CA ILE A 256 8.41 8.77 3.02
C ILE A 256 6.89 8.74 3.03
N VAL A 257 6.30 9.51 3.93
CA VAL A 257 4.86 9.72 4.03
C VAL A 257 4.59 11.22 3.96
N LEU A 258 3.67 11.64 3.09
CA LEU A 258 3.39 13.04 2.79
C LEU A 258 1.95 13.40 3.12
N SER A 259 1.74 14.59 3.67
CA SER A 259 0.42 15.20 3.93
C SER A 259 0.56 16.71 3.93
N ASP A 260 -0.08 17.39 2.97
CA ASP A 260 0.14 18.81 2.69
C ASP A 260 1.65 19.14 2.58
N ASP A 261 2.14 20.08 3.39
CA ASP A 261 3.55 20.46 3.50
C ASP A 261 4.33 19.63 4.54
N ASN A 262 3.69 18.66 5.19
CA ASN A 262 4.30 17.83 6.23
C ASN A 262 4.85 16.51 5.66
N ILE A 263 5.96 16.07 6.23
CA ILE A 263 6.68 14.87 5.78
C ILE A 263 7.05 14.03 7.00
N TYR A 264 6.88 12.72 6.87
CA TYR A 264 7.45 11.75 7.78
C TYR A 264 8.49 10.89 7.07
N TYR A 265 9.73 10.98 7.55
CA TYR A 265 10.89 10.21 7.12
C TYR A 265 10.96 8.92 7.93
N MET A 266 10.48 7.82 7.34
CA MET A 266 10.22 6.57 8.06
C MET A 266 11.48 5.90 8.61
N ASP A 267 12.58 5.96 7.84
CA ASP A 267 13.87 5.34 8.19
C ASP A 267 14.55 6.06 9.36
N GLU A 268 14.37 7.37 9.46
CA GLU A 268 14.93 8.22 10.53
C GLU A 268 13.98 8.41 11.72
N ASP A 269 12.73 7.95 11.57
CA ASP A 269 11.64 8.21 12.52
C ASP A 269 11.46 9.71 12.83
N TYR A 270 11.56 10.54 11.79
CA TYR A 270 11.58 12.00 11.90
C TYR A 270 10.41 12.64 11.15
N PHE A 271 9.77 13.64 11.78
CA PHE A 271 8.70 14.45 11.18
C PHE A 271 9.22 15.85 10.87
N GLU A 272 9.08 16.27 9.62
CA GLU A 272 9.19 17.67 9.20
C GLU A 272 7.79 18.27 9.15
N GLY A 273 7.58 19.35 9.92
CA GLY A 273 6.26 19.94 10.14
C GLY A 273 5.51 19.32 11.32
N GLU A 274 4.19 19.25 11.22
CA GLU A 274 3.32 18.67 12.25
C GLU A 274 3.32 17.14 12.19
N ASN A 275 3.09 16.49 13.34
CA ASN A 275 2.86 15.04 13.39
C ASN A 275 1.43 14.69 12.91
N PHE A 276 1.20 14.80 11.61
CA PHE A 276 -0.10 14.56 10.98
C PHE A 276 -0.60 13.10 11.12
N LEU A 277 0.27 12.17 11.52
CA LEU A 277 -0.06 10.76 11.72
C LEU A 277 -0.65 10.47 13.11
N GLU A 278 -0.45 11.36 14.10
CA GLU A 278 -0.86 11.13 15.50
C GLU A 278 -2.34 10.74 15.64
N LYS A 279 -3.22 11.34 14.83
CA LYS A 279 -4.67 11.08 14.82
C LYS A 279 -5.06 9.65 14.38
N TYR A 280 -4.14 8.89 13.79
CA TYR A 280 -4.36 7.51 13.35
C TYR A 280 -3.91 6.46 14.38
N GLY A 281 -3.59 6.90 15.60
CA GLY A 281 -3.26 6.02 16.71
C GLY A 281 -1.78 5.68 16.81
N LYS A 282 -1.37 5.27 18.01
CA LYS A 282 0.05 5.12 18.41
C LYS A 282 0.88 4.12 17.58
N ASN A 283 0.23 3.17 16.91
CA ASN A 283 0.89 2.11 16.14
C ASN A 283 1.00 2.42 14.63
N ILE A 284 0.55 3.60 14.18
CA ILE A 284 0.47 3.94 12.76
C ILE A 284 1.80 3.81 12.03
N THR A 285 2.89 4.33 12.61
CA THR A 285 4.22 4.29 12.00
C THR A 285 4.70 2.85 11.81
N ASP A 286 4.46 1.97 12.79
CA ASP A 286 4.79 0.55 12.69
C ASP A 286 3.92 -0.20 11.68
N HIS A 287 2.63 0.16 11.56
CA HIS A 287 1.75 -0.38 10.52
C HIS A 287 2.20 0.03 9.11
N LEU A 288 2.67 1.26 8.93
CA LEU A 288 3.24 1.74 7.67
C LEU A 288 4.55 1.02 7.35
N ARG A 289 5.48 0.89 8.31
CA ARG A 289 6.73 0.10 8.14
C ARG A 289 6.46 -1.34 7.76
N ARG A 290 5.50 -1.99 8.42
CA ARG A 290 5.10 -3.35 8.08
C ARG A 290 4.56 -3.42 6.65
N THR A 291 3.70 -2.47 6.26
CA THR A 291 3.15 -2.41 4.90
C THR A 291 4.24 -2.21 3.86
N ASP A 292 5.21 -1.33 4.14
CA ASP A 292 6.38 -1.08 3.29
C ASP A 292 7.24 -2.33 3.06
N SER A 293 7.29 -3.24 4.05
CA SER A 293 8.05 -4.49 3.95
C SER A 293 7.45 -5.54 2.99
N PHE A 294 6.23 -5.32 2.51
CA PHE A 294 5.56 -6.30 1.64
C PHE A 294 6.14 -6.28 0.23
N LYS A 295 6.37 -7.49 -0.32
CA LYS A 295 6.93 -7.69 -1.66
C LYS A 295 6.17 -6.96 -2.78
N TYR A 296 4.86 -6.83 -2.63
CA TYR A 296 3.95 -6.23 -3.62
C TYR A 296 3.25 -4.98 -3.07
N VAL A 297 3.93 -4.22 -2.22
CA VAL A 297 3.47 -2.89 -1.78
C VAL A 297 3.21 -1.98 -3.00
N PRO A 298 2.18 -1.12 -2.99
CA PRO A 298 1.93 -0.20 -4.10
C PRO A 298 3.04 0.84 -4.28
N ASP A 299 3.08 1.42 -5.47
CA ASP A 299 3.93 2.59 -5.78
C ASP A 299 3.50 3.78 -4.93
N ILE A 300 2.18 4.00 -4.82
CA ILE A 300 1.59 5.00 -3.93
C ILE A 300 0.48 4.33 -3.12
N LEU A 301 0.63 4.31 -1.80
CA LEU A 301 -0.44 4.02 -0.86
C LEU A 301 -1.11 5.34 -0.48
N VAL A 302 -2.43 5.40 -0.52
CA VAL A 302 -3.24 6.59 -0.22
C VAL A 302 -4.20 6.24 0.91
N ASN A 303 -4.20 7.01 2.00
CA ASN A 303 -5.24 6.89 3.03
C ASN A 303 -6.07 8.16 3.02
N SER A 304 -7.40 8.04 3.04
CA SER A 304 -8.24 9.22 3.14
C SER A 304 -8.09 9.93 4.49
N THR A 305 -8.51 11.19 4.56
CA THR A 305 -8.41 11.93 5.81
C THR A 305 -9.35 11.33 6.87
N TYR A 306 -8.94 11.43 8.14
CA TYR A 306 -9.78 11.09 9.28
C TYR A 306 -10.28 12.38 9.92
N ASP A 307 -11.61 12.55 9.91
CA ASP A 307 -12.33 13.62 10.58
C ASP A 307 -12.65 13.20 12.01
N MET A 308 -11.81 13.66 12.95
CA MET A 308 -11.94 13.35 14.37
C MET A 308 -13.16 13.99 15.02
N GLU A 309 -13.70 15.08 14.46
CA GLU A 309 -14.86 15.76 15.03
C GLU A 309 -16.11 14.92 14.86
N ASN A 310 -16.28 14.34 13.67
CA ASN A 310 -17.43 13.49 13.33
C ASN A 310 -17.17 11.99 13.51
N ASP A 311 -15.92 11.60 13.80
CA ASP A 311 -15.46 10.20 13.83
C ASP A 311 -15.67 9.49 12.48
N GLU A 312 -15.36 10.19 11.39
CA GLU A 312 -15.63 9.76 10.00
C GLU A 312 -14.38 9.59 9.16
N VAL A 313 -14.42 8.63 8.24
CA VAL A 313 -13.44 8.48 7.16
C VAL A 313 -14.15 8.54 5.82
N TYR A 314 -13.42 8.90 4.75
CA TYR A 314 -14.02 8.99 3.41
C TYR A 314 -13.63 7.78 2.59
N ALA A 315 -14.55 6.83 2.42
CA ALA A 315 -14.33 5.62 1.66
C ALA A 315 -14.08 5.95 0.18
N PHE A 316 -13.01 5.42 -0.41
CA PHE A 316 -12.79 5.50 -1.85
C PHE A 316 -13.73 4.58 -2.63
N GLU A 317 -14.24 3.53 -1.98
CA GLU A 317 -15.33 2.70 -2.48
C GLU A 317 -16.70 3.34 -2.22
N GLU A 318 -17.73 2.90 -2.95
CA GLU A 318 -19.10 3.40 -2.79
C GLU A 318 -19.86 2.69 -1.66
N LEU A 319 -19.23 2.55 -0.49
CA LEU A 319 -19.77 1.93 0.73
C LEU A 319 -19.85 2.96 1.87
N ILE A 320 -20.91 2.87 2.68
CA ILE A 320 -21.21 3.81 3.78
C ILE A 320 -20.43 3.42 5.03
N GLY A 321 -20.56 2.16 5.44
CA GLY A 321 -19.61 1.54 6.37
C GLY A 321 -18.35 1.18 5.60
N SER A 322 -17.19 1.44 6.19
CA SER A 322 -15.92 1.08 5.55
C SER A 322 -14.86 0.67 6.57
N HIS A 323 -13.95 -0.17 6.09
CA HIS A 323 -12.72 -0.50 6.75
C HIS A 323 -11.65 -0.79 5.69
N GLY A 324 -10.37 -0.83 6.08
CA GLY A 324 -9.26 -1.20 5.20
C GLY A 324 -8.08 -0.24 5.32
N GLY A 325 -8.35 1.02 5.64
CA GLY A 325 -7.34 2.01 5.97
C GLY A 325 -7.18 2.20 7.48
N VAL A 326 -6.77 3.42 7.84
CA VAL A 326 -6.67 3.88 9.23
C VAL A 326 -7.57 5.08 9.47
N GLY A 327 -7.96 5.27 10.74
CA GLY A 327 -8.87 6.33 11.18
C GLY A 327 -10.25 5.81 11.61
N GLY A 328 -10.81 6.41 12.65
CA GLY A 328 -12.16 6.09 13.16
C GLY A 328 -12.28 4.75 13.90
N THR A 329 -13.52 4.28 14.01
CA THR A 329 -13.89 3.07 14.77
C THR A 329 -13.47 1.74 14.15
N GLN A 330 -13.04 1.71 12.88
CA GLN A 330 -12.47 0.50 12.27
C GLN A 330 -11.24 -0.04 13.04
N GLN A 331 -10.56 0.83 13.80
CA GLN A 331 -9.36 0.52 14.56
C GLN A 331 -9.64 -0.07 15.95
N LYS A 332 -10.87 -0.53 16.22
CA LYS A 332 -11.30 -1.08 17.52
C LYS A 332 -11.61 -2.58 17.41
N PRO A 333 -10.61 -3.44 17.14
CA PRO A 333 -10.80 -4.88 17.20
C PRO A 333 -11.02 -5.33 18.66
N PHE A 334 -11.48 -6.57 18.85
CA PHE A 334 -11.58 -7.17 20.17
C PHE A 334 -11.36 -8.68 20.15
N ILE A 335 -10.96 -9.22 21.30
CA ILE A 335 -10.91 -10.66 21.54
C ILE A 335 -11.54 -10.93 22.90
N VAL A 336 -12.54 -11.80 22.94
CA VAL A 336 -13.10 -12.40 24.15
C VAL A 336 -12.52 -13.80 24.28
N TYR A 337 -11.78 -14.04 25.36
CA TYR A 337 -11.08 -15.30 25.62
C TYR A 337 -11.22 -15.71 27.10
N PRO A 338 -10.94 -16.99 27.45
CA PRO A 338 -11.03 -17.46 28.83
C PRO A 338 -10.16 -16.66 29.81
N ASN A 339 -10.70 -16.27 30.95
CA ASN A 339 -9.98 -15.49 31.97
C ASN A 339 -8.75 -16.19 32.59
N THR A 340 -8.57 -17.48 32.32
CA THR A 340 -7.41 -18.27 32.75
C THR A 340 -6.20 -18.11 31.83
N TRP A 341 -6.38 -17.49 30.66
CA TRP A 341 -5.29 -17.16 29.75
C TRP A 341 -4.63 -15.86 30.18
N ASN A 342 -3.31 -15.83 30.10
CA ASN A 342 -2.54 -14.67 30.50
C ASN A 342 -2.22 -13.81 29.27
N LEU A 343 -2.50 -12.51 29.38
CA LEU A 343 -2.15 -11.52 28.37
C LEU A 343 -1.12 -10.55 28.97
N ASP A 344 0.15 -10.89 28.80
CA ASP A 344 1.26 -10.12 29.37
C ASP A 344 1.51 -8.79 28.64
N GLU A 345 1.21 -8.74 27.34
CA GLU A 345 1.50 -7.60 26.48
C GLU A 345 0.33 -7.35 25.51
N GLU A 346 0.22 -6.10 25.03
CA GLU A 346 -0.75 -5.73 24.00
C GLU A 346 -0.49 -6.50 22.69
N ILE A 347 -1.54 -7.04 22.10
CA ILE A 347 -1.45 -7.76 20.83
C ILE A 347 -1.57 -6.77 19.68
N VAL A 348 -0.47 -6.55 18.96
CA VAL A 348 -0.47 -5.76 17.72
C VAL A 348 -0.34 -6.69 16.52
N GLY A 349 -1.34 -6.68 15.65
CA GLY A 349 -1.37 -7.41 14.38
C GLY A 349 -1.75 -8.89 14.47
N ALA A 350 -2.31 -9.42 13.38
CA ALA A 350 -2.86 -10.77 13.29
C ALA A 350 -1.86 -11.90 13.59
N GLU A 351 -0.58 -11.72 13.27
CA GLU A 351 0.47 -12.71 13.57
C GLU A 351 0.65 -12.91 15.08
N ASN A 352 0.55 -11.83 15.86
CA ASN A 352 0.67 -11.90 17.30
C ASN A 352 -0.61 -12.45 17.94
N VAL A 353 -1.78 -12.24 17.33
CA VAL A 353 -3.02 -12.95 17.69
C VAL A 353 -2.84 -14.46 17.52
N HIS A 354 -2.28 -14.90 16.39
CA HIS A 354 -1.99 -16.32 16.15
C HIS A 354 -1.03 -16.88 17.20
N LYS A 355 0.08 -16.17 17.50
CA LYS A 355 1.04 -16.59 18.54
C LYS A 355 0.38 -16.68 19.92
N PHE A 356 -0.46 -15.71 20.27
CA PHE A 356 -1.22 -15.70 21.52
C PHE A 356 -2.12 -16.94 21.64
N PHE A 357 -2.90 -17.25 20.60
CA PHE A 357 -3.73 -18.45 20.59
C PHE A 357 -2.89 -19.73 20.62
N LYS A 358 -1.80 -19.81 19.86
CA LYS A 358 -0.93 -20.99 19.86
C LYS A 358 -0.34 -21.29 21.23
N ARG A 359 0.00 -20.27 22.03
CA ARG A 359 0.56 -20.42 23.39
C ARG A 359 -0.47 -20.86 24.43
N ASN A 360 -1.76 -20.54 24.22
CA ASN A 360 -2.80 -20.74 25.24
C ASN A 360 -3.79 -21.87 24.91
N ILE A 361 -3.89 -22.27 23.63
CA ILE A 361 -4.74 -23.38 23.16
C ILE A 361 -3.99 -24.71 23.21
N LEU A 362 -2.70 -24.71 22.83
CA LEU A 362 -1.82 -25.88 22.86
C LEU A 362 -1.02 -25.89 24.17
#